data_AF-A0A180ERM8-F1
#
_entry.id   AF-A0A180ERM8-F1
#
_cell.length_a   1.000
_cell.length_b   1.000
_cell.length_c   1.000
_cell.angle_alpha   90.00
_cell.angle_beta   90.00
_cell.angle_gamma   90.00
#
_symmetry.space_group_name_H-M   'P 1'
#
loop_
_entity.id
_entity.type
_entity.pdbx_description
1 polymer ?
#
loop_
_entity_poly.entity_id
_entity_poly.type
_entity_poly.pdbx_seq_one_letter_code
_entity_poly.pdbx_strand_id
1 'polypeptide(L)'
;MDPANTTTFFESDLEFTFPSDWTVRKFDDTTAYQSLSGHGLKGVDFIAISPDDRLWLIEVKNFRPRRKGSREYRAERRAPTLLASDLHRKFVDSVRLINIVQQYLHRSRWRSLQIWYRTRVRPDRNSNYWFWQRTYELCGGGTRHVGDLEYVVWMETPEANNDYDVTLYQLLSERMPVGASITVAESDHPQGLPIRAKAVAVE
;
A
#
# COMPACT_ATOMS: atom_id res chain seq x y z
N MET A 1 -20.80 -12.30 -3.66
CA MET A 1 -19.69 -12.21 -2.70
C MET A 1 -20.27 -12.43 -1.32
N ASP A 2 -19.92 -13.54 -0.67
CA ASP A 2 -20.33 -13.77 0.72
C ASP A 2 -19.66 -12.73 1.63
N PRO A 3 -20.40 -12.02 2.50
CA PRO A 3 -19.86 -11.01 3.40
C PRO A 3 -19.06 -11.61 4.58
N ALA A 4 -18.84 -12.92 4.61
CA ALA A 4 -18.45 -13.64 5.82
C ALA A 4 -16.94 -13.69 6.11
N ASN A 5 -16.07 -13.30 5.18
CA ASN A 5 -14.63 -13.26 5.44
C ASN A 5 -14.03 -12.01 4.78
N THR A 6 -13.77 -10.98 5.58
CA THR A 6 -12.99 -9.80 5.21
C THR A 6 -11.94 -9.55 6.28
N THR A 7 -10.86 -8.85 5.91
CA THR A 7 -9.81 -8.44 6.85
C THR A 7 -9.88 -6.94 7.05
N THR A 8 -9.88 -6.48 8.30
CA THR A 8 -10.02 -5.07 8.65
C THR A 8 -8.72 -4.47 9.19
N PHE A 9 -8.41 -3.24 8.80
CA PHE A 9 -7.27 -2.47 9.30
C PHE A 9 -7.67 -1.02 9.59
N PHE A 10 -7.08 -0.41 10.61
CA PHE A 10 -7.31 1.00 10.93
C PHE A 10 -6.17 1.86 10.47
N GLU A 11 -6.40 2.89 9.65
CA GLU A 11 -5.37 3.83 9.23
C GLU A 11 -5.95 5.23 9.03
N SER A 12 -5.26 6.26 9.54
CA SER A 12 -5.66 7.66 9.40
C SER A 12 -7.14 7.93 9.74
N ASP A 13 -7.63 7.35 10.85
CA ASP A 13 -9.02 7.44 11.33
C ASP A 13 -10.08 6.80 10.41
N LEU A 14 -9.63 5.88 9.53
CA LEU A 14 -10.47 5.09 8.65
C LEU A 14 -10.34 3.60 9.00
N GLU A 15 -11.44 2.87 8.91
CA GLU A 15 -11.46 1.40 8.95
C GLU A 15 -11.50 0.89 7.50
N PHE A 16 -10.39 0.32 7.05
CA PHE A 16 -10.27 -0.34 5.76
C PHE A 16 -10.71 -1.79 5.85
N THR A 17 -11.50 -2.23 4.89
CA THR A 17 -11.96 -3.61 4.73
C THR A 17 -11.45 -4.15 3.40
N PHE A 18 -10.70 -5.25 3.46
CA PHE A 18 -10.16 -5.97 2.30
C PHE A 18 -10.86 -7.31 2.12
N PRO A 19 -10.94 -7.85 0.90
CA PRO A 19 -11.39 -9.22 0.67
C PRO A 19 -10.48 -10.22 1.41
N SER A 20 -11.03 -11.31 1.94
CA SER A 20 -10.26 -12.29 2.73
C SER A 20 -9.25 -13.12 1.96
N ASP A 21 -9.42 -13.23 0.65
CA ASP A 21 -8.50 -13.92 -0.24
C ASP A 21 -7.26 -13.07 -0.59
N TRP A 22 -7.25 -11.79 -0.18
CA TRP A 22 -6.09 -10.92 -0.25
C TRP A 22 -5.15 -11.17 0.93
N THR A 23 -3.84 -11.14 0.65
CA THR A 23 -2.83 -11.10 1.72
C THR A 23 -2.41 -9.66 1.94
N VAL A 24 -2.82 -9.07 3.06
CA VAL A 24 -2.63 -7.62 3.35
C VAL A 24 -1.77 -7.45 4.59
N ARG A 25 -0.87 -6.47 4.57
CA ARG A 25 -0.08 -6.05 5.72
C ARG A 25 0.07 -4.55 5.77
N LYS A 26 0.01 -3.98 6.98
CA LYS A 26 0.56 -2.65 7.23
C LYS A 26 2.07 -2.67 7.10
N PHE A 27 2.63 -1.73 6.37
CA PHE A 27 4.06 -1.73 6.07
C PHE A 27 4.89 -1.54 7.36
N ASP A 28 4.51 -0.55 8.18
CA ASP A 28 5.20 -0.17 9.41
C ASP A 28 5.13 -1.22 10.53
N ASP A 29 4.13 -2.11 10.48
CA ASP A 29 3.94 -3.16 11.50
C ASP A 29 4.84 -4.38 11.28
N THR A 30 5.55 -4.45 10.15
CA THR A 30 6.38 -5.61 9.85
C THR A 30 7.70 -5.57 10.60
N THR A 31 8.07 -6.67 11.28
CA THR A 31 9.34 -6.80 12.00
C THR A 31 10.56 -6.52 11.11
N ALA A 32 10.47 -6.87 9.82
CA ALA A 32 11.52 -6.62 8.85
C ALA A 32 11.73 -5.11 8.66
N TYR A 33 10.66 -4.34 8.49
CA TYR A 33 10.75 -2.89 8.37
C TYR A 33 11.18 -2.21 9.67
N GLN A 34 10.63 -2.61 10.82
CA GLN A 34 11.01 -2.04 12.12
C GLN A 34 12.52 -2.20 12.42
N SER A 35 13.14 -3.28 11.92
CA SER A 35 14.58 -3.47 12.05
C SER A 35 15.43 -2.56 11.12
N LEU A 36 14.79 -1.90 10.15
CA LEU A 36 15.39 -1.00 9.16
C LEU A 36 14.95 0.47 9.34
N SER A 37 13.89 0.71 10.11
CA SER A 37 13.35 2.04 10.38
C SER A 37 14.36 2.84 11.21
N GLY A 38 14.90 3.91 10.61
CA GLY A 38 15.99 4.71 11.16
C GLY A 38 16.85 5.40 10.08
N HIS A 39 16.79 4.90 8.85
CA HIS A 39 17.55 5.43 7.71
C HIS A 39 16.78 6.44 6.83
N GLY A 40 15.66 6.99 7.32
CA GLY A 40 14.90 8.04 6.63
C GLY A 40 14.02 7.58 5.45
N LEU A 41 13.93 6.27 5.18
CA LEU A 41 13.01 5.71 4.18
C LEU A 41 11.59 5.62 4.75
N LYS A 42 10.58 5.87 3.90
CA LYS A 42 9.16 5.74 4.27
C LYS A 42 8.44 4.78 3.32
N GLY A 43 7.89 3.70 3.85
CA GLY A 43 7.01 2.80 3.10
C GLY A 43 5.58 3.34 3.03
N VAL A 44 4.80 2.89 2.03
CA VAL A 44 3.34 3.06 1.95
C VAL A 44 2.64 2.53 3.20
N ASP A 45 1.39 2.91 3.44
CA ASP A 45 0.69 2.48 4.65
C ASP A 45 0.31 0.98 4.60
N PHE A 46 -0.10 0.46 3.42
CA PHE A 46 -0.36 -0.97 3.22
C PHE A 46 0.37 -1.56 2.00
N ILE A 47 0.73 -2.83 2.12
CA ILE A 47 1.09 -3.71 1.01
C ILE A 47 0.06 -4.83 0.95
N ALA A 48 -0.50 -5.08 -0.23
CA ALA A 48 -1.41 -6.18 -0.45
C ALA A 48 -1.05 -7.01 -1.69
N ILE A 49 -1.36 -8.30 -1.63
CA ILE A 49 -1.28 -9.22 -2.77
C ILE A 49 -2.69 -9.74 -3.02
N SER A 50 -3.20 -9.48 -4.22
CA SER A 50 -4.53 -9.93 -4.64
C SER A 50 -4.51 -11.40 -5.12
N PRO A 51 -5.67 -12.07 -5.26
CA PRO A 51 -5.75 -13.49 -5.63
C PRO A 51 -5.24 -13.79 -7.04
N ASP A 52 -5.36 -12.81 -7.94
CA ASP A 52 -4.79 -12.79 -9.29
C ASP A 52 -3.30 -12.39 -9.30
N ASP A 53 -2.68 -12.34 -8.12
CA ASP A 53 -1.25 -12.19 -7.93
C ASP A 53 -0.69 -10.82 -8.37
N ARG A 54 -1.49 -9.77 -8.21
CA ARG A 54 -1.05 -8.39 -8.39
C ARG A 54 -0.59 -7.83 -7.05
N LEU A 55 0.45 -7.01 -7.08
CA LEU A 55 0.97 -6.28 -5.93
C LEU A 55 0.33 -4.90 -5.86
N TRP A 56 -0.21 -4.57 -4.69
CA TRP A 56 -0.87 -3.31 -4.39
C TRP A 56 -0.06 -2.58 -3.32
N LEU A 57 0.43 -1.41 -3.67
CA LEU A 57 1.06 -0.47 -2.74
C LEU A 57 0.05 0.64 -2.47
N ILE A 58 -0.45 0.74 -1.25
CA ILE A 58 -1.62 1.57 -0.92
C ILE A 58 -1.20 2.63 0.08
N GLU A 59 -1.38 3.89 -0.33
CA GLU A 59 -1.08 5.07 0.47
C GLU A 59 -2.36 5.80 0.84
N VAL A 60 -2.51 6.12 2.13
CA VAL A 60 -3.71 6.77 2.68
C VAL A 60 -3.44 8.25 2.96
N LYS A 61 -4.37 9.10 2.51
CA LYS A 61 -4.39 10.54 2.76
C LYS A 61 -5.80 10.94 3.20
N ASN A 62 -6.00 11.11 4.49
CA ASN A 62 -7.26 11.61 5.03
C ASN A 62 -7.23 13.12 5.26
N PHE A 63 -7.84 13.88 4.34
CA PHE A 63 -7.99 15.33 4.42
C PHE A 63 -9.34 15.76 4.99
N ARG A 64 -10.25 14.82 5.30
CA ARG A 64 -11.52 15.18 5.93
C ARG A 64 -11.26 15.80 7.31
N PRO A 65 -12.05 16.81 7.72
CA PRO A 65 -11.97 17.37 9.06
C PRO A 65 -12.18 16.28 10.10
N ARG A 66 -11.31 16.27 11.11
CA ARG A 66 -11.36 15.31 12.22
C ARG A 66 -11.67 16.06 13.50
N ARG A 67 -12.58 15.53 14.31
CA ARG A 67 -12.87 16.09 15.64
C ARG A 67 -12.16 15.26 16.70
N LYS A 68 -11.54 15.95 17.64
CA LYS A 68 -11.04 15.35 18.89
C LYS A 68 -11.50 16.23 20.04
N GLY A 69 -12.58 15.81 20.70
CA GLY A 69 -13.32 16.65 21.65
C GLY A 69 -13.93 17.88 20.96
N SER A 70 -13.70 19.08 21.50
CA SER A 70 -14.22 20.34 20.96
C SER A 70 -13.40 20.94 19.81
N ARG A 71 -12.25 20.35 19.47
CA ARG A 71 -11.35 20.86 18.42
C ARG A 71 -11.53 20.13 17.11
N GLU A 72 -11.67 20.88 16.03
CA GLU A 72 -11.60 20.37 14.66
C GLU A 72 -10.16 20.51 14.15
N TYR A 73 -9.59 19.41 13.69
CA TYR A 73 -8.31 19.34 13.01
C TYR A 73 -8.55 19.15 11.51
N ARG A 74 -7.99 20.03 10.69
CA ARG A 74 -7.99 19.90 9.23
C ARG A 74 -6.57 19.67 8.76
N ALA A 75 -6.33 18.54 8.10
CA ALA A 75 -5.08 18.35 7.41
C ALA A 75 -5.04 19.30 6.20
N GLU A 76 -3.99 20.10 6.10
CA GLU A 76 -3.82 20.99 4.96
C GLU A 76 -3.52 20.18 3.69
N ARG A 77 -4.37 20.34 2.68
CA ARG A 77 -4.18 19.72 1.37
C ARG A 77 -3.13 20.51 0.61
N ARG A 78 -1.97 19.90 0.40
CA ARG A 78 -0.86 20.49 -0.38
C ARG A 78 -1.28 20.69 -1.83
N ALA A 79 -0.56 21.56 -2.54
CA ALA A 79 -0.69 21.67 -3.99
C ALA A 79 -0.47 20.30 -4.68
N PRO A 80 -1.19 19.97 -5.77
CA PRO A 80 -1.09 18.66 -6.43
C PRO A 80 0.34 18.28 -6.81
N THR A 81 1.16 19.25 -7.23
CA THR A 81 2.56 19.05 -7.60
C THR A 81 3.44 18.60 -6.45
N LEU A 82 3.25 19.20 -5.26
CA LEU A 82 3.97 18.82 -4.05
C LEU A 82 3.50 17.46 -3.55
N LEU A 83 2.19 17.22 -3.53
CA LEU A 83 1.63 15.93 -3.13
C LEU A 83 2.09 14.81 -4.07
N ALA A 84 2.07 15.02 -5.39
CA ALA A 84 2.56 14.07 -6.38
C ALA A 84 4.04 13.72 -6.15
N SER A 85 4.87 14.72 -5.85
CA SER A 85 6.29 14.53 -5.53
C SER A 85 6.48 13.68 -4.27
N ASP A 86 5.73 13.97 -3.21
CA ASP A 86 5.78 13.22 -1.96
C ASP A 86 5.32 11.76 -2.13
N LEU A 87 4.20 11.56 -2.84
CA LEU A 87 3.65 10.24 -3.14
C LEU A 87 4.59 9.43 -4.04
N HIS A 88 5.17 10.04 -5.07
CA HIS A 88 6.17 9.39 -5.91
C HIS A 88 7.39 8.96 -5.09
N ARG A 89 7.91 9.84 -4.22
CA ARG A 89 9.00 9.48 -3.31
C ARG A 89 8.61 8.29 -2.41
N LYS A 90 7.41 8.28 -1.85
CA LYS A 90 6.92 7.19 -1.00
C LYS A 90 6.80 5.87 -1.77
N PHE A 91 6.37 5.91 -3.03
CA PHE A 91 6.41 4.77 -3.94
C PHE A 91 7.84 4.25 -4.13
N VAL A 92 8.79 5.12 -4.51
CA VAL A 92 10.20 4.75 -4.74
C VAL A 92 10.83 4.17 -3.48
N ASP A 93 10.60 4.80 -2.33
CA ASP A 93 11.10 4.32 -1.04
C ASP A 93 10.49 2.96 -0.67
N SER A 94 9.21 2.72 -0.96
CA SER A 94 8.55 1.42 -0.72
C SER A 94 9.16 0.30 -1.54
N VAL A 95 9.37 0.54 -2.85
CA VAL A 95 10.06 -0.40 -3.74
C VAL A 95 11.47 -0.68 -3.24
N ARG A 96 12.19 0.37 -2.84
CA ARG A 96 13.54 0.24 -2.27
C ARG A 96 13.54 -0.58 -0.98
N LEU A 97 12.59 -0.34 -0.09
CA LEU A 97 12.45 -1.07 1.17
C LEU A 97 12.15 -2.55 0.93
N ILE A 98 11.29 -2.88 -0.03
CA ILE A 98 11.03 -4.28 -0.46
C ILE A 98 12.36 -4.95 -0.85
N ASN A 99 13.19 -4.28 -1.66
CA ASN A 99 14.50 -4.80 -2.06
C ASN A 99 15.46 -4.98 -0.87
N ILE A 100 15.48 -4.04 0.06
CA ILE A 100 16.34 -4.12 1.27
C ILE A 100 15.88 -5.28 2.16
N VAL A 101 14.57 -5.42 2.39
CA VAL A 101 14.01 -6.53 3.18
C VAL A 101 14.36 -7.87 2.51
N GLN A 102 14.23 -7.97 1.20
CA GLN A 102 14.62 -9.17 0.46
C GLN A 102 16.10 -9.52 0.67
N GLN A 103 17.01 -8.57 0.50
CA GLN A 103 18.44 -8.78 0.73
C GLN A 103 18.70 -9.22 2.18
N TYR A 104 18.02 -8.60 3.15
CA TYR A 104 18.11 -8.96 4.56
C TYR A 104 17.66 -10.40 4.84
N LEU A 105 16.54 -10.83 4.24
CA LEU A 105 16.01 -12.18 4.41
C LEU A 105 16.96 -13.25 3.83
N HIS A 106 17.62 -12.96 2.70
CA HIS A 106 18.53 -13.87 2.00
C HIS A 106 19.97 -13.89 2.51
N ARG A 107 20.32 -13.06 3.51
CA ARG A 107 21.68 -13.01 4.07
C ARG A 107 22.19 -14.34 4.64
N SER A 108 21.28 -15.26 4.97
CA SER A 108 21.61 -16.59 5.50
C SER A 108 21.18 -17.66 4.52
N ARG A 109 22.10 -18.57 4.17
CA ARG A 109 21.82 -19.69 3.24
C ARG A 109 20.70 -20.61 3.75
N TRP A 110 20.60 -20.80 5.07
CA TRP A 110 19.50 -21.54 5.69
C TRP A 110 18.15 -20.85 5.54
N ARG A 111 18.12 -19.51 5.72
CA ARG A 111 16.91 -18.72 5.46
C ARG A 111 16.53 -18.75 3.98
N SER A 112 17.50 -18.65 3.08
CA SER A 112 17.26 -18.79 1.64
C SER A 112 16.64 -20.15 1.29
N LEU A 113 17.10 -21.24 1.90
CA LEU A 113 16.51 -22.57 1.72
C LEU A 113 15.08 -22.65 2.29
N GLN A 114 14.86 -22.08 3.48
CA GLN A 114 13.53 -22.00 4.10
C GLN A 114 12.54 -21.19 3.24
N ILE A 115 12.99 -20.06 2.70
CA ILE A 115 12.21 -19.23 1.77
C ILE A 115 11.84 -20.06 0.54
N TRP A 116 12.81 -20.69 -0.11
CA TRP A 116 12.57 -21.56 -1.27
C TRP A 116 11.55 -22.65 -0.97
N TYR A 117 11.67 -23.35 0.16
CA TYR A 117 10.73 -24.40 0.53
C TYR A 117 9.30 -23.85 0.72
N ARG A 118 9.18 -22.72 1.44
CA ARG A 118 7.89 -22.09 1.74
C ARG A 118 7.28 -21.32 0.56
N THR A 119 8.02 -21.09 -0.51
CA THR A 119 7.50 -20.41 -1.70
C THR A 119 7.25 -21.37 -2.85
N ARG A 120 8.02 -22.46 -2.95
CA ARG A 120 7.94 -23.41 -4.07
C ARG A 120 7.33 -24.76 -3.72
N VAL A 121 7.56 -25.27 -2.51
CA VAL A 121 7.15 -26.64 -2.13
C VAL A 121 5.86 -26.64 -1.32
N ARG A 122 5.76 -25.76 -0.32
CA ARG A 122 4.55 -25.55 0.47
C ARG A 122 4.28 -24.06 0.66
N PRO A 123 3.65 -23.40 -0.33
CA PRO A 123 3.23 -22.01 -0.23
C PRO A 123 2.40 -21.77 1.04
N ASP A 124 2.86 -20.85 1.88
CA ASP A 124 2.16 -20.44 3.10
C ASP A 124 1.94 -18.92 3.06
N ARG A 125 0.72 -18.51 2.68
CA ARG A 125 0.36 -17.07 2.55
C ARG A 125 0.47 -16.30 3.87
N ASN A 126 0.40 -16.99 5.00
CA ASN A 126 0.53 -16.38 6.33
C ASN A 126 2.01 -16.17 6.72
N SER A 127 2.95 -16.82 6.04
CA SER A 127 4.39 -16.72 6.34
C SER A 127 4.96 -15.36 5.91
N ASN A 128 5.64 -14.68 6.83
CA ASN A 128 6.39 -13.45 6.53
C ASN A 128 7.39 -13.65 5.39
N TYR A 129 8.03 -14.82 5.33
CA TYR A 129 9.00 -15.15 4.29
C TYR A 129 8.36 -15.30 2.92
N TRP A 130 7.18 -15.93 2.86
CA TRP A 130 6.44 -16.08 1.60
C TRP A 130 6.00 -14.71 1.11
N PHE A 131 5.43 -13.90 2.01
CA PHE A 131 4.92 -12.58 1.71
C PHE A 131 6.00 -11.70 1.09
N TRP A 132 7.13 -11.51 1.77
CA TRP A 132 8.19 -10.63 1.28
C TRP A 132 8.85 -11.13 0.00
N GLN A 133 9.05 -12.44 -0.14
CA GLN A 133 9.53 -13.02 -1.38
C GLN A 133 8.56 -12.71 -2.53
N ARG A 134 7.26 -12.92 -2.32
CA ARG A 134 6.26 -12.71 -3.36
C ARG A 134 6.10 -11.24 -3.72
N THR A 135 6.09 -10.35 -2.73
CA THR A 135 6.13 -8.91 -2.92
C THR A 135 7.36 -8.49 -3.74
N TYR A 136 8.55 -9.02 -3.46
CA TYR A 136 9.76 -8.72 -4.24
C TYR A 136 9.65 -9.18 -5.70
N GLU A 137 9.14 -10.40 -5.93
CA GLU A 137 8.93 -10.95 -7.27
C GLU A 137 7.99 -10.05 -8.10
N LEU A 138 6.85 -9.66 -7.52
CA LEU A 138 5.84 -8.81 -8.17
C LEU A 138 6.28 -7.35 -8.34
N CYS A 139 7.16 -6.86 -7.48
CA CYS A 139 7.71 -5.52 -7.57
C CYS A 139 8.74 -5.36 -8.72
N GLY A 140 9.16 -6.46 -9.35
CA GLY A 140 10.12 -6.45 -10.46
C GLY A 140 11.48 -7.07 -10.13
N GLY A 141 11.60 -7.78 -9.00
CA GLY A 141 12.80 -8.51 -8.60
C GLY A 141 13.11 -9.79 -9.41
N GLY A 142 12.19 -10.20 -10.30
CA GLY A 142 12.34 -11.29 -11.26
C GLY A 142 12.19 -10.81 -12.70
N THR A 143 11.03 -11.06 -13.31
CA THR A 143 10.59 -10.56 -14.62
C THR A 143 9.29 -9.80 -14.43
N ARG A 144 9.29 -8.48 -14.63
CA ARG A 144 8.12 -7.63 -14.42
C ARG A 144 7.19 -7.72 -15.63
N HIS A 145 5.95 -8.18 -15.47
CA HIS A 145 4.93 -7.96 -16.48
C HIS A 145 4.27 -6.60 -16.24
N VAL A 146 3.86 -5.97 -17.34
CA VAL A 146 3.10 -4.71 -17.29
C VAL A 146 1.77 -4.99 -16.59
N GLY A 147 1.48 -4.27 -15.51
CA GLY A 147 0.23 -4.40 -14.76
C GLY A 147 0.30 -5.21 -13.47
N ASP A 148 1.44 -5.83 -13.14
CA ASP A 148 1.59 -6.61 -11.89
C ASP A 148 1.66 -5.73 -10.63
N LEU A 149 1.89 -4.43 -10.79
CA LEU A 149 2.04 -3.47 -9.70
C LEU A 149 1.02 -2.33 -9.83
N GLU A 150 0.17 -2.21 -8.83
CA GLU A 150 -0.82 -1.14 -8.68
C GLU A 150 -0.40 -0.23 -7.51
N TYR A 151 -0.30 1.08 -7.78
CA TYR A 151 -0.11 2.09 -6.75
C TYR A 151 -1.44 2.80 -6.48
N VAL A 152 -2.04 2.53 -5.33
CA VAL A 152 -3.31 3.13 -4.92
C VAL A 152 -3.05 4.30 -3.99
N VAL A 153 -3.58 5.46 -4.36
CA VAL A 153 -3.65 6.63 -3.48
C VAL A 153 -5.09 6.73 -2.99
N TRP A 154 -5.33 6.29 -1.75
CA TRP A 154 -6.61 6.43 -1.08
C TRP A 154 -6.73 7.82 -0.47
N MET A 155 -7.55 8.68 -1.04
CA MET A 155 -7.59 10.10 -0.71
C MET A 155 -8.99 10.52 -0.28
N GLU A 156 -9.20 10.63 1.04
CA GLU A 156 -10.47 11.12 1.58
C GLU A 156 -10.48 12.65 1.56
N THR A 157 -11.34 13.22 0.73
CA THR A 157 -11.52 14.67 0.63
C THR A 157 -12.90 15.10 1.16
N PRO A 158 -13.01 16.31 1.75
CA PRO A 158 -14.30 16.88 2.13
C PRO A 158 -15.08 17.47 0.96
N GLU A 159 -14.40 17.95 -0.09
CA GLU A 159 -15.03 18.43 -1.33
C GLU A 159 -14.59 17.55 -2.49
N ALA A 160 -15.56 17.06 -3.28
CA ALA A 160 -15.31 16.40 -4.55
C ALA A 160 -14.73 17.42 -5.55
N ASN A 161 -13.41 17.59 -5.54
CA ASN A 161 -12.70 18.44 -6.49
C ASN A 161 -12.08 17.55 -7.56
N ASN A 162 -12.87 17.26 -8.59
CA ASN A 162 -12.48 16.39 -9.69
C ASN A 162 -11.19 16.90 -10.39
N ASP A 163 -11.02 18.21 -10.51
CA ASP A 163 -9.84 18.79 -11.16
C ASP A 163 -8.54 18.52 -10.38
N TYR A 164 -8.62 18.51 -9.03
CA TYR A 164 -7.47 18.20 -8.18
C TYR A 164 -7.01 16.76 -8.39
N ASP A 165 -7.94 15.81 -8.34
CA ASP A 165 -7.65 14.38 -8.43
C ASP A 165 -7.16 13.99 -9.83
N VAL A 166 -7.77 14.58 -10.87
CA VAL A 166 -7.32 14.43 -12.27
C VAL A 166 -5.89 14.97 -12.44
N THR A 167 -5.62 16.17 -11.91
CA THR A 167 -4.27 16.76 -11.98
C THR A 167 -3.25 15.90 -11.23
N LEU A 168 -3.61 15.42 -10.04
CA LEU A 168 -2.75 14.54 -9.25
C LEU A 168 -2.47 13.24 -9.99
N TYR A 169 -3.49 12.60 -10.56
CA TYR A 169 -3.36 11.38 -11.34
C TYR A 169 -2.42 11.58 -12.54
N GLN A 170 -2.56 12.67 -13.29
CA GLN A 170 -1.67 12.99 -14.42
C GLN A 170 -0.22 13.14 -13.96
N LEU A 171 0.01 13.96 -12.93
CA LEU A 171 1.35 14.19 -12.39
C LEU A 171 1.99 12.89 -11.86
N LEU A 172 1.22 12.03 -11.20
CA LEU A 172 1.72 10.73 -10.75
C LEU A 172 2.02 9.80 -11.92
N SER A 173 1.14 9.74 -12.92
CA SER A 173 1.29 8.91 -14.12
C SER A 173 2.57 9.25 -14.89
N GLU A 174 2.91 10.53 -14.99
CA GLU A 174 4.16 10.99 -15.62
C GLU A 174 5.43 10.55 -14.85
N ARG A 175 5.31 10.32 -13.54
CA ARG A 175 6.45 10.02 -12.65
C ARG A 175 6.63 8.53 -12.38
N MET A 176 5.61 7.71 -12.62
CA MET A 176 5.70 6.29 -12.33
C MET A 176 6.49 5.53 -13.40
N PRO A 177 7.23 4.47 -12.99
CA PRO A 177 7.94 3.64 -13.94
C PRO A 177 6.95 2.91 -14.85
N VAL A 178 7.35 2.68 -16.11
CA VAL A 178 6.59 1.89 -17.08
C VAL A 178 6.14 0.56 -16.45
N GLY A 179 4.85 0.25 -16.59
CA GLY A 179 4.24 -0.97 -16.07
C GLY A 179 3.74 -0.90 -14.63
N ALA A 180 3.86 0.24 -13.94
CA ALA A 180 3.05 0.52 -12.75
C ALA A 180 1.74 1.17 -13.16
N SER A 181 0.64 0.63 -12.67
CA SER A 181 -0.68 1.27 -12.73
C SER A 181 -0.88 2.16 -11.52
N ILE A 182 -1.72 3.19 -11.66
CA ILE A 182 -2.03 4.13 -10.59
C ILE A 182 -3.53 4.25 -10.49
N THR A 183 -4.04 4.23 -9.27
CA THR A 183 -5.45 4.50 -9.00
C THR A 183 -5.55 5.53 -7.89
N VAL A 184 -6.30 6.61 -8.12
CA VAL A 184 -6.70 7.56 -7.07
C VAL A 184 -8.14 7.21 -6.71
N ALA A 185 -8.38 6.82 -5.46
CA ALA A 185 -9.67 6.33 -5.00
C ALA A 185 -10.08 6.98 -3.68
N GLU A 186 -11.38 6.98 -3.40
CA GLU A 186 -11.96 7.47 -2.16
C GLU A 186 -13.14 6.58 -1.74
N SER A 187 -13.62 6.70 -0.50
CA SER A 187 -14.73 5.86 -0.01
C SER A 187 -16.01 6.00 -0.83
N ASP A 188 -16.31 7.22 -1.28
CA ASP A 188 -17.54 7.50 -2.04
C ASP A 188 -17.42 7.14 -3.54
N HIS A 189 -16.18 7.14 -4.06
CA HIS A 189 -15.84 6.77 -5.42
C HIS A 189 -14.64 5.82 -5.41
N PRO A 190 -14.84 4.53 -5.07
CA PRO A 190 -13.76 3.57 -4.94
C PRO A 190 -13.13 3.18 -6.29
N GLN A 191 -13.55 3.76 -7.42
CA GLN A 191 -13.03 3.47 -8.76
C GLN A 191 -13.03 1.97 -9.12
N GLY A 192 -14.02 1.23 -8.64
CA GLY A 192 -14.12 -0.21 -8.87
C GLY A 192 -13.16 -1.07 -8.03
N LEU A 193 -12.42 -0.46 -7.09
CA LEU A 193 -11.55 -1.19 -6.18
C LEU A 193 -12.37 -2.08 -5.23
N PRO A 194 -11.91 -3.31 -4.93
CA PRO A 194 -12.56 -4.21 -3.99
C PRO A 194 -12.24 -3.85 -2.52
N ILE A 195 -11.68 -2.67 -2.28
CA ILE A 195 -11.31 -2.14 -0.96
C ILE A 195 -12.42 -1.18 -0.54
N ARG A 196 -12.86 -1.27 0.71
CA ARG A 196 -13.80 -0.31 1.30
C ARG A 196 -13.10 0.41 2.45
N ALA A 197 -13.37 1.69 2.60
CA ALA A 197 -13.03 2.40 3.83
C ALA A 197 -14.29 3.09 4.37
N LYS A 198 -14.32 3.27 5.69
CA LYS A 198 -15.34 4.10 6.35
C LYS A 198 -14.66 4.92 7.45
N ALA A 199 -15.15 6.13 7.66
CA ALA A 199 -14.72 6.94 8.80
C ALA A 199 -15.08 6.24 10.11
N VAL A 200 -14.14 6.23 11.04
CA VAL A 200 -14.38 5.77 12.41
C VAL A 200 -14.74 6.99 13.24
N ALA A 201 -15.87 6.94 13.95
CA ALA A 201 -16.19 7.97 14.92
C ALA A 201 -15.16 7.93 16.04
N VAL A 202 -14.39 8.99 16.20
CA VAL A 202 -13.53 9.18 17.38
C VAL A 202 -14.42 9.79 18.46
N GLU A 203 -14.80 8.98 19.46
CA GLU A 203 -15.49 9.46 20.67
C GLU A 203 -14.61 10.42 21.50
#